data_AF-A0A708X6S0-F1
#
_entry.id   AF-A0A708X6S0-F1
#
_cell.length_a   1.000
_cell.length_b   1.000
_cell.length_c   1.000
_cell.angle_alpha   90.00
_cell.angle_beta   90.00
_cell.angle_gamma   90.00
#
_symmetry.space_group_name_H-M   'P 1'
#
loop_
_entity.id
_entity.type
_entity.pdbx_description
1 polymer ?
#
loop_
_entity_poly.entity_id
_entity_poly.type
_entity_poly.pdbx_seq_one_letter_code
_entity_poly.pdbx_strand_id
1 'polypeptide(L)' 'MTVNVVVTDMDGTFLDDAKQYDRVRFMAQYQELKKRNIEFVVASGNQYYQLISFFPELKDEISFVAENGALVYEHG' A
#
# COMPACT_ATOMS: atom_id res chain seq x y z
N MET A 1 23.51 2.16 -0.66
CA MET A 1 22.28 2.97 -0.73
C MET A 1 21.24 2.31 0.15
N THR A 2 20.52 3.08 0.96
CA THR A 2 19.49 2.57 1.88
C THR A 2 18.11 2.87 1.31
N VAL A 3 17.21 1.89 1.33
CA VAL A 3 15.81 2.07 0.92
C VAL A 3 15.04 2.61 2.12
N ASN A 4 14.30 3.72 1.94
CA ASN A 4 13.49 4.33 2.99
C ASN A 4 11.98 4.28 2.68
N VAL A 5 11.59 4.06 1.42
CA VAL A 5 10.20 4.04 0.98
C VAL A 5 10.05 2.98 -0.11
N VAL A 6 8.97 2.21 -0.05
CA VAL A 6 8.50 1.31 -1.11
C VAL A 6 7.14 1.81 -1.59
N VAL A 7 7.04 2.09 -2.88
CA VAL A 7 5.79 2.57 -3.51
C VAL A 7 5.34 1.54 -4.54
N THR A 8 4.05 1.22 -4.56
CA THR A 8 3.49 0.24 -5.50
C THR A 8 2.17 0.72 -6.11
N ASP A 9 1.95 0.39 -7.37
CA ASP A 9 0.63 0.45 -8.00
C ASP A 9 -0.19 -0.80 -7.63
N MET A 10 -1.51 -0.74 -7.81
CA MET A 10 -2.43 -1.79 -7.43
C MET A 10 -2.70 -2.76 -8.59
N ASP A 11 -3.42 -2.30 -9.61
CA ASP A 11 -3.97 -3.19 -10.63
C ASP A 11 -2.89 -3.73 -11.57
N GLY A 12 -2.71 -5.05 -11.60
CA GLY A 12 -1.67 -5.67 -12.43
C GLY A 12 -0.25 -5.50 -11.90
N THR A 13 -0.09 -4.96 -10.68
CA THR A 13 1.19 -4.83 -9.98
C THR A 13 1.14 -5.51 -8.61
N PHE A 14 0.46 -4.91 -7.63
CA PHE A 14 0.31 -5.51 -6.31
C PHE A 14 -0.83 -6.53 -6.24
N LEU A 15 -1.89 -6.30 -7.02
CA LEU A 15 -3.03 -7.19 -7.17
C LEU A 15 -2.88 -8.08 -8.41
N ASP A 16 -3.28 -9.34 -8.26
CA ASP A 16 -3.45 -10.27 -9.38
C ASP A 16 -4.71 -9.97 -10.22
N ASP A 17 -4.92 -10.77 -11.26
CA ASP A 17 -6.09 -10.64 -12.16
C ASP A 17 -7.43 -10.83 -11.44
N ALA A 18 -7.43 -11.52 -10.29
CA ALA A 18 -8.60 -11.71 -9.43
C ALA A 18 -8.76 -10.59 -8.38
N LYS A 19 -7.96 -9.53 -8.47
CA LYS A 19 -7.92 -8.40 -7.53
C LYS A 19 -7.57 -8.83 -6.10
N GLN A 20 -6.72 -9.84 -5.98
CA GLN A 20 -6.23 -10.36 -4.70
C GLN A 20 -4.72 -10.20 -4.57
N TYR A 21 -4.24 -10.32 -3.34
CA TYR A 21 -2.83 -10.48 -3.02
C TYR A 21 -2.69 -11.40 -1.81
N ASP A 22 -1.52 -12.00 -1.61
CA ASP A 22 -1.25 -12.85 -0.46
C ASP A 22 -1.10 -12.01 0.82
N ARG A 23 -2.19 -11.91 1.57
CA ARG A 23 -2.29 -11.11 2.79
C ARG A 23 -1.34 -11.59 3.89
N VAL A 24 -1.21 -12.90 4.07
CA VAL A 24 -0.37 -13.49 5.13
C VAL A 24 1.09 -13.20 4.84
N ARG A 25 1.52 -13.42 3.59
CA ARG A 25 2.87 -13.13 3.16
C ARG A 25 3.18 -11.63 3.24
N PHE A 26 2.27 -10.79 2.75
CA PHE A 26 2.48 -9.34 2.78
C PHE A 26 2.58 -8.81 4.20
N MET A 27 1.73 -9.27 5.13
CA MET A 27 1.79 -8.84 6.52
C MET A 27 3.15 -9.16 7.16
N ALA A 28 3.68 -10.37 6.92
CA ALA A 28 5.02 -10.73 7.41
C ALA A 28 6.12 -9.82 6.83
N GLN A 29 6.02 -9.46 5.54
CA GLN A 29 6.94 -8.52 4.90
C GLN A 29 6.80 -7.10 5.46
N TYR A 30 5.57 -6.62 5.64
CA TYR A 30 5.28 -5.30 6.17
C TYR A 30 5.82 -5.11 7.59
N GLN A 31 5.71 -6.12 8.46
CA GLN A 31 6.33 -6.07 9.80
C GLN A 31 7.85 -5.90 9.74
N GLU A 32 8.52 -6.50 8.75
CA GLU A 32 9.96 -6.30 8.55
C GLU A 32 10.29 -4.93 7.97
N LEU A 33 9.45 -4.36 7.09
CA LEU A 33 9.58 -2.98 6.62
C LEU A 33 9.46 -2.00 7.79
N LYS A 34 8.45 -2.17 8.63
CA LYS A 34 8.18 -1.34 9.80
C LYS A 34 9.35 -1.35 10.80
N LYS A 35 9.91 -2.53 11.11
CA LYS A 35 11.11 -2.66 11.97
C LYS A 35 12.32 -1.89 11.44
N ARG A 36 12.39 -1.69 10.13
CA ARG A 36 13.49 -1.01 9.44
C ARG A 36 13.18 0.46 9.16
N ASN A 37 12.04 0.97 9.62
CA ASN A 37 11.53 2.32 9.29
C ASN A 37 11.47 2.56 7.77
N ILE A 38 10.98 1.57 7.02
CA ILE A 38 10.72 1.70 5.60
C ILE A 38 9.23 1.93 5.40
N GLU A 39 8.89 3.08 4.83
CA GLU A 39 7.52 3.45 4.52
C GLU A 39 6.96 2.59 3.39
N PHE A 40 5.68 2.20 3.51
CA PHE A 40 4.95 1.53 2.44
C PHE A 40 3.84 2.43 1.95
N VAL A 41 3.82 2.68 0.64
CA VAL A 41 2.87 3.61 0.01
C VAL A 41 2.17 2.93 -1.16
N VAL A 42 0.85 3.04 -1.19
CA VAL A 42 0.03 2.60 -2.33
C VAL A 42 -0.24 3.82 -3.21
N ALA A 43 0.17 3.77 -4.47
CA ALA A 43 -0.02 4.86 -5.42
C ALA A 43 -0.79 4.36 -6.65
N SER A 44 -2.03 4.81 -6.83
CA SER A 44 -2.92 4.29 -7.87
C SER A 44 -3.90 5.34 -8.39
N GLY A 45 -4.46 5.08 -9.58
CA GLY A 45 -5.55 5.85 -10.16
C GLY A 45 -6.91 5.65 -9.46
N ASN A 46 -7.02 4.62 -8.61
CA ASN A 46 -8.26 4.27 -7.95
C ASN A 46 -8.65 5.25 -6.83
N GLN A 47 -9.93 5.23 -6.47
CA GLN A 47 -10.46 6.04 -5.37
C GLN A 47 -9.90 5.56 -4.02
N TYR A 48 -9.62 6.51 -3.12
CA TYR A 48 -9.07 6.23 -1.79
C TYR A 48 -9.86 5.16 -1.01
N TYR A 49 -11.20 5.24 -0.98
CA TYR A 49 -12.04 4.26 -0.30
C TYR A 49 -11.92 2.84 -0.86
N GLN A 50 -11.67 2.71 -2.17
CA GLN A 50 -11.39 1.42 -2.79
C GLN A 50 -10.01 0.91 -2.34
N LEU A 51 -8.99 1.77 -2.31
CA LEU A 51 -7.65 1.41 -1.89
C LEU A 51 -7.60 0.89 -0.45
N ILE A 52 -8.18 1.61 0.51
CA ILE A 52 -8.19 1.20 1.92
C ILE A 52 -8.97 -0.10 2.15
N SER A 53 -9.94 -0.43 1.28
CA SER A 53 -10.70 -1.68 1.39
C SER A 53 -9.83 -2.91 1.16
N PHE A 54 -8.71 -2.77 0.43
CA PHE A 54 -7.74 -3.85 0.27
C PHE A 54 -6.86 -4.03 1.51
N PHE A 55 -6.70 -3.01 2.37
CA PHE A 55 -5.78 -2.99 3.51
C PHE A 55 -6.51 -2.68 4.84
N PRO A 56 -7.54 -3.44 5.24
CA PRO A 56 -8.39 -3.07 6.37
C PRO A 56 -7.65 -2.96 7.70
N GLU A 57 -6.59 -3.75 7.89
CA GLU A 57 -5.76 -3.77 9.11
C GLU A 57 -4.61 -2.74 9.07
N LEU A 58 -4.30 -2.20 7.90
CA LEU A 58 -3.10 -1.37 7.68
C LEU A 58 -3.39 0.03 7.16
N LYS A 59 -4.65 0.36 6.83
CA LYS A 59 -5.05 1.64 6.26
C LYS A 59 -4.54 2.83 7.09
N ASP A 60 -4.58 2.72 8.43
CA ASP A 60 -4.15 3.79 9.34
C ASP A 60 -2.62 3.78 9.57
N GLU A 61 -1.90 2.81 8.98
CA GLU A 61 -0.44 2.64 9.13
C GLU A 61 0.33 2.84 7.82
N ILE A 62 -0.33 2.85 6.66
CA ILE A 62 0.31 3.04 5.35
C ILE A 62 -0.20 4.32 4.71
N SER A 63 0.56 4.83 3.73
CA SER A 63 0.17 6.04 3.01
C SER A 63 -0.45 5.71 1.65
N PHE A 64 -1.34 6.58 1.18
CA PHE A 64 -2.06 6.41 -0.08
C PHE A 64 -1.93 7.65 -0.96
N VAL A 65 -1.61 7.42 -2.24
CA VAL A 65 -1.72 8.39 -3.32
C VAL A 65 -2.84 7.88 -4.22
N ALA A 66 -4.02 8.48 -4.09
CA ALA A 66 -5.24 8.08 -4.78
C ALA A 66 -5.57 9.03 -5.93
N GLU A 67 -6.49 8.62 -6.81
CA GLU A 67 -7.02 9.43 -7.90
C GLU A 67 -5.91 10.04 -8.79
N ASN A 68 -4.90 9.24 -9.13
CA ASN A 68 -3.72 9.66 -9.91
C ASN A 68 -2.97 10.84 -9.26
N GLY A 69 -2.97 10.91 -7.93
CA GLY A 69 -2.28 11.93 -7.16
C GLY A 69 -3.10 13.17 -6.84
N ALA A 70 -4.39 13.21 -7.20
CA ALA A 70 -5.28 14.29 -6.79
C ALA A 70 -5.57 14.27 -5.28
N LEU A 71 -5.42 13.11 -4.63
CA LEU A 71 -5.69 12.91 -3.22
C LEU A 71 -4.53 12.14 -2.57
N VAL A 72 -3.99 12.66 -1.47
CA VAL A 72 -2.87 12.06 -0.74
C VAL A 72 -3.24 11.97 0.74
N TYR A 73 -3.10 10.77 1.31
CA TYR A 73 -3.22 10.52 2.74
C TYR A 73 -1.92 9.94 3.28
N GLU A 74 -1.48 10.49 4.41
CA GLU A 74 -0.38 9.97 5.21
C GLU A 74 -0.98 9.25 6.41
N HIS A 75 -0.65 7.96 6.58
CA HIS A 75 -1.18 7.10 7.66
C HIS A 75 -2.70 7.15 7.80
N GLY A 76 -3.42 6.92 6.70
CA GLY A 76 -4.89 6.99 6.63
C GLY A 76 -5.40 6.42 5.33
#